data_AF-A0A2U3VZK4-F1
#
_entry.id   AF-A0A2U3VZK4-F1
#
_cell.length_a   1.000
_cell.length_b   1.000
_cell.length_c   1.000
_cell.angle_alpha   90.00
_cell.angle_beta   90.00
_cell.angle_gamma   90.00
#
_symmetry.space_group_name_H-M   'P 1'
#
loop_
_entity.id
_entity.type
_entity.pdbx_description
1 polymer ?
#
loop_
_entity_poly.entity_id
_entity_poly.type
_entity_poly.pdbx_seq_one_letter_code
_entity_poly.pdbx_strand_id
1 'polypeptide(L)'
;MAALVAVCGDLGRKKLTHCVKAALCLTDPGTHAVLWRSCSQYKHVAGNEDLPVPMENPYKEPLKKCILCGKRVDYKNVQLLSQFISPFTGCIYGRHITGLCGKKQKEITKAIKRAQIMGFMPVTYKDAAYLKDPKVCNIKYRE
;
A
#
# COMPACT_ATOMS: atom_id res chain seq x y z
N MET A 1 24.68 49.09 0.18
CA MET A 1 23.25 49.36 0.47
C MET A 1 22.67 50.01 -0.77
N ALA A 2 21.76 49.48 -1.57
CA ALA A 2 21.07 48.21 -1.64
C ALA A 2 20.64 48.06 -3.12
N ALA A 3 20.55 46.83 -3.59
CA ALA A 3 19.99 46.49 -4.89
C ALA A 3 18.45 46.50 -4.83
N LEU A 4 17.79 46.91 -5.91
CA LEU A 4 16.42 46.51 -6.26
C LEU A 4 16.19 46.87 -7.73
N VAL A 5 16.28 45.88 -8.61
CA VAL A 5 15.72 45.98 -9.96
C VAL A 5 14.55 45.01 -10.00
N ALA A 6 13.37 45.59 -10.22
CA ALA A 6 12.12 44.91 -10.40
C ALA A 6 12.05 44.25 -11.78
N VAL A 7 11.51 43.03 -11.86
CA VAL A 7 10.85 42.56 -13.08
C VAL A 7 9.61 41.76 -12.67
N CYS A 8 8.47 42.23 -13.16
CA CYS A 8 7.14 41.65 -12.99
C CYS A 8 7.07 40.27 -13.66
N GLY A 9 6.45 39.31 -12.98
CA GLY A 9 5.87 38.14 -13.62
C GLY A 9 4.47 38.48 -14.12
N ASP A 10 4.10 37.95 -15.29
CA ASP A 10 2.91 37.09 -15.41
C ASP A 10 2.69 36.57 -16.84
N LEU A 11 2.04 35.40 -16.89
CA LEU A 11 1.17 34.89 -17.95
C LEU A 11 1.77 34.43 -19.30
N GLY A 12 2.03 33.11 -19.35
CA GLY A 12 1.24 32.18 -20.18
C GLY A 12 1.39 32.16 -21.71
N ARG A 13 1.12 30.95 -22.25
CA ARG A 13 0.72 30.59 -23.63
C ARG A 13 1.79 30.31 -24.71
N LYS A 14 1.70 29.06 -25.21
CA LYS A 14 1.65 28.61 -26.62
C LYS A 14 2.96 28.27 -27.39
N LYS A 15 2.93 27.03 -27.93
CA LYS A 15 3.54 26.44 -29.14
C LYS A 15 4.37 27.35 -30.09
N LEU A 16 5.48 26.82 -30.61
CA LEU A 16 5.90 26.78 -32.02
C LEU A 16 7.17 25.88 -32.12
N THR A 17 7.19 24.75 -32.86
CA THR A 17 7.84 24.56 -34.19
C THR A 17 9.24 25.20 -34.28
N HIS A 18 10.35 24.58 -34.67
CA HIS A 18 10.59 23.70 -35.83
C HIS A 18 12.07 23.25 -35.74
N CYS A 19 12.39 21.96 -35.67
CA CYS A 19 13.78 21.50 -35.80
C CYS A 19 14.06 21.20 -37.28
N VAL A 20 14.66 22.14 -38.00
CA VAL A 20 15.30 21.87 -39.29
C VAL A 20 16.55 21.07 -39.01
N LYS A 21 16.54 19.77 -39.30
CA LYS A 21 17.76 18.97 -39.34
C LYS A 21 18.24 18.96 -40.79
N ALA A 22 19.23 19.78 -41.09
CA ALA A 22 19.95 19.71 -42.35
C ALA A 22 20.72 18.38 -42.41
N ALA A 23 20.40 17.54 -43.39
CA ALA A 23 21.19 16.37 -43.73
C ALA A 23 22.14 16.76 -44.87
N LEU A 24 23.44 16.71 -44.60
CA LEU A 24 24.48 16.76 -45.61
C LEU A 24 24.44 15.43 -46.37
N CYS A 25 24.11 15.47 -47.66
CA CYS A 25 24.21 14.31 -48.54
C CYS A 25 25.66 14.19 -49.04
N LEU A 26 26.37 13.16 -48.59
CA LEU A 26 27.55 12.64 -49.29
C LEU A 26 27.06 11.57 -50.26
N THR A 27 27.32 11.79 -51.55
CA THR A 27 27.05 10.84 -52.62
C THR A 27 28.20 9.86 -52.73
N ASP A 28 27.94 8.57 -52.55
CA ASP A 28 28.78 7.52 -53.11
C ASP A 28 27.91 6.49 -53.86
N PRO A 29 28.32 6.05 -55.07
CA PRO A 29 27.53 5.18 -55.92
C PRO A 29 27.93 3.73 -55.70
N GLY A 30 27.00 2.92 -55.20
CA GLY A 30 27.15 1.48 -55.24
C GLY A 30 26.28 0.78 -54.22
N THR A 31 25.62 -0.28 -54.70
CA THR A 31 25.02 -1.38 -53.92
C THR A 31 23.50 -1.33 -53.74
N HIS A 32 22.85 -2.05 -54.66
CA HIS A 32 21.57 -2.77 -54.58
C HIS A 32 20.38 -2.08 -53.91
N ALA A 33 19.53 -1.51 -54.76
CA ALA A 33 18.12 -1.34 -54.47
C ALA A 33 17.48 -2.72 -54.24
N VAL A 34 17.41 -3.15 -52.98
CA VAL A 34 16.50 -4.21 -52.59
C VAL A 34 15.11 -3.59 -52.68
N LEU A 35 14.38 -3.92 -53.76
CA LEU A 35 12.97 -3.60 -53.91
C LEU A 35 12.25 -4.35 -52.79
N TRP A 36 12.13 -3.71 -51.63
CA TRP A 36 11.27 -4.18 -50.56
C TRP A 36 9.88 -4.32 -51.16
N ARG A 37 9.48 -5.59 -51.40
CA ARG A 37 8.13 -5.99 -51.76
C ARG A 37 7.18 -5.16 -50.92
N SER A 38 6.37 -4.35 -51.60
CA SER A 38 5.32 -3.54 -51.00
C SER A 38 4.53 -4.41 -50.02
N CYS A 39 4.80 -4.25 -48.73
CA CYS A 39 3.97 -4.81 -47.70
C CYS A 39 2.61 -4.17 -47.93
N SER A 40 1.64 -4.98 -48.36
CA SER A 40 0.24 -4.57 -48.51
C SER A 40 -0.08 -3.71 -47.31
N GLN A 41 -0.35 -2.42 -47.55
CA GLN A 41 -0.87 -1.55 -46.52
C GLN A 41 -2.26 -2.09 -46.18
N TYR A 42 -2.31 -3.12 -45.34
CA TYR A 42 -3.48 -3.41 -44.55
C TYR A 42 -3.62 -2.19 -43.65
N LYS A 43 -4.42 -1.23 -44.13
CA LYS A 43 -4.86 -0.11 -43.33
C LYS A 43 -5.57 -0.73 -42.15
N HIS A 44 -4.92 -0.75 -40.99
CA HIS A 44 -5.64 -0.91 -39.74
C HIS A 44 -6.59 0.28 -39.70
N VAL A 45 -7.85 0.04 -40.06
CA VAL A 45 -8.93 0.94 -39.70
C VAL A 45 -8.93 0.86 -38.18
N ALA A 46 -8.28 1.81 -37.53
CA ALA A 46 -8.43 2.02 -36.10
C ALA A 46 -9.87 2.51 -35.90
N GLY A 47 -10.83 1.58 -35.97
CA GLY A 47 -12.18 1.81 -35.51
C GLY A 47 -12.10 2.21 -34.05
N ASN A 48 -12.88 3.19 -33.63
CA ASN A 48 -12.90 3.70 -32.25
C ASN A 48 -13.42 2.65 -31.23
N GLU A 49 -13.61 1.40 -31.65
CA GLU A 49 -14.31 0.34 -30.90
C GLU A 49 -13.38 -0.45 -29.96
N ASP A 50 -12.06 -0.44 -30.18
CA ASP A 50 -11.06 -1.11 -29.34
C ASP A 50 -10.43 -0.18 -28.29
N LEU A 51 -11.01 1.00 -28.08
CA LEU A 51 -10.53 1.94 -27.07
C LEU A 51 -10.85 1.42 -25.67
N PRO A 52 -9.94 1.60 -24.69
CA PRO A 52 -10.20 1.19 -23.32
C PRO A 52 -11.37 1.98 -22.74
N VAL A 53 -12.41 1.27 -22.31
CA VAL A 53 -13.55 1.86 -21.61
C VAL A 53 -13.12 2.26 -20.19
N PRO A 54 -13.39 3.49 -19.73
CA PRO A 54 -13.19 3.85 -18.33
C PRO A 54 -14.19 3.06 -17.46
N MET A 55 -13.69 2.06 -16.74
CA MET A 55 -14.44 1.23 -15.79
C MET A 55 -13.66 1.09 -14.46
N GLU A 56 -14.34 0.80 -13.35
CA GLU A 56 -13.66 0.37 -12.13
C GLU A 56 -12.90 -0.93 -12.36
N ASN A 57 -11.75 -1.11 -11.70
CA ASN A 57 -10.94 -2.32 -11.86
C ASN A 57 -11.72 -3.59 -11.44
N PRO A 58 -12.08 -4.48 -12.38
CA PRO A 58 -12.86 -5.68 -12.08
C PRO A 58 -12.04 -6.76 -11.36
N TYR A 59 -10.71 -6.70 -11.46
CA TYR A 59 -9.77 -7.62 -10.80
C TYR A 59 -9.32 -7.11 -9.42
N LYS A 60 -9.99 -6.09 -8.87
CA LYS A 60 -9.65 -5.53 -7.57
C LYS A 60 -10.05 -6.49 -6.46
N GLU A 61 -9.06 -7.11 -5.82
CA GLU A 61 -9.29 -7.92 -4.63
C GLU A 61 -9.84 -7.09 -3.46
N PRO A 62 -10.69 -7.70 -2.61
CA PRO A 62 -11.21 -7.03 -1.43
C PRO A 62 -10.07 -6.76 -0.44
N LEU A 63 -10.18 -5.65 0.30
CA LEU A 63 -9.19 -5.29 1.30
C LEU A 63 -9.09 -6.35 2.40
N LYS A 64 -7.85 -6.74 2.73
CA LYS A 64 -7.55 -7.67 3.80
C LYS A 64 -8.07 -7.11 5.14
N LYS A 65 -8.73 -7.96 5.91
CA LYS A 65 -9.29 -7.62 7.23
C LYS A 65 -8.40 -8.20 8.33
N CYS A 66 -8.34 -7.55 9.49
CA CYS A 66 -7.72 -8.14 10.67
C CYS A 66 -8.63 -9.21 11.31
N ILE A 67 -8.03 -10.02 12.18
CA ILE A 67 -8.67 -11.17 12.84
C ILE A 67 -9.92 -10.78 13.65
N LEU A 68 -9.93 -9.57 14.23
CA LEU A 68 -11.05 -9.07 15.04
C LEU A 68 -11.99 -8.10 14.30
N CYS A 69 -11.88 -7.98 12.98
CA CYS A 69 -12.74 -7.08 12.22
C CYS A 69 -14.21 -7.54 12.30
N GLY A 70 -15.12 -6.64 12.69
CA GLY A 70 -16.55 -6.96 12.88
C GLY A 70 -16.90 -7.73 14.16
N LYS A 71 -15.92 -8.05 15.02
CA LYS A 71 -16.17 -8.70 16.32
C LYS A 71 -16.20 -7.67 17.45
N ARG A 72 -17.07 -7.88 18.44
CA ARG A 72 -17.12 -7.05 19.66
C ARG A 72 -16.07 -7.53 20.67
N VAL A 73 -15.38 -6.59 21.29
CA VAL A 73 -14.31 -6.85 22.26
C VAL A 73 -14.79 -6.34 23.62
N ASP A 74 -14.97 -7.26 24.55
CA ASP A 74 -15.40 -6.97 25.92
C ASP A 74 -14.25 -7.22 26.90
N TYR A 75 -14.15 -6.38 27.93
CA TYR A 75 -13.13 -6.51 28.97
C TYR A 75 -13.31 -7.77 29.85
N LYS A 76 -14.51 -8.37 29.81
CA LYS A 76 -14.87 -9.59 30.55
C LYS A 76 -14.27 -10.85 29.92
N ASN A 77 -13.96 -10.81 28.63
CA ASN A 77 -13.46 -11.96 27.88
C ASN A 77 -11.94 -12.10 28.06
N VAL A 78 -11.51 -12.49 29.26
CA VAL A 78 -10.10 -12.57 29.64
C VAL A 78 -9.30 -13.51 28.73
N GLN A 79 -9.90 -14.62 28.29
CA GLN A 79 -9.30 -15.56 27.35
C GLN A 79 -8.84 -14.87 26.05
N LEU A 80 -9.72 -14.06 25.45
CA LEU A 80 -9.40 -13.31 24.22
C LEU A 80 -8.27 -12.30 24.47
N LEU A 81 -8.34 -11.56 25.58
CA LEU A 81 -7.38 -10.50 25.90
C LEU A 81 -5.99 -11.06 26.19
N SER A 82 -5.93 -12.23 26.84
CA SER A 82 -4.70 -12.92 27.22
C SER A 82 -3.89 -13.42 26.02
N GLN A 83 -4.49 -13.51 24.82
CA GLN A 83 -3.78 -13.85 23.58
C GLN A 83 -2.91 -12.69 23.04
N PHE A 84 -3.20 -11.44 23.44
CA PHE A 84 -2.50 -10.24 22.98
C PHE A 84 -1.42 -9.74 23.96
N ILE A 85 -1.04 -10.58 24.92
CA ILE A 85 -0.13 -10.24 26.02
C ILE A 85 1.05 -11.21 26.07
N SER A 86 2.21 -10.70 26.50
CA SER A 86 3.41 -11.49 26.79
C SER A 86 3.14 -12.50 27.91
N PRO A 87 3.40 -13.80 27.71
CA PRO A 87 3.19 -14.82 28.73
C PRO A 87 4.04 -14.55 29.99
N PHE A 88 5.27 -14.05 29.82
CA PHE A 88 6.23 -13.86 30.91
C PHE A 88 6.14 -12.49 31.58
N THR A 89 5.82 -11.44 30.81
CA THR A 89 5.97 -10.05 31.29
C THR A 89 4.64 -9.32 31.47
N GLY A 90 3.53 -9.86 30.97
CA GLY A 90 2.25 -9.14 30.99
C GLY A 90 2.20 -7.92 30.05
N CYS A 91 3.25 -7.69 29.26
CA CYS A 91 3.32 -6.60 28.28
C CYS A 91 2.32 -6.81 27.14
N ILE A 92 1.59 -5.76 26.77
CA ILE A 92 0.66 -5.78 25.65
C ILE A 92 1.44 -5.66 24.35
N TYR A 93 1.21 -6.57 23.40
CA TYR A 93 1.91 -6.52 22.11
C TYR A 93 1.47 -5.34 21.24
N GLY A 94 2.40 -4.83 20.43
CA GLY A 94 2.15 -3.77 19.45
C GLY A 94 1.45 -4.26 18.18
N ARG A 95 1.08 -3.32 17.29
CA ARG A 95 0.41 -3.62 16.01
C ARG A 95 1.25 -4.45 15.05
N HIS A 96 2.57 -4.28 15.05
CA HIS A 96 3.48 -5.01 14.17
C HIS A 96 3.54 -6.51 14.49
N ILE A 97 3.16 -6.89 15.71
CA ILE A 97 3.08 -8.30 16.15
C ILE A 97 1.67 -8.85 15.96
N THR A 98 0.66 -8.12 16.44
CA THR A 98 -0.73 -8.60 16.48
C THR A 98 -1.43 -8.56 15.13
N GLY A 99 -0.97 -7.71 14.20
CA GLY A 99 -1.60 -7.54 12.88
C GLY A 99 -3.00 -6.92 12.93
N LEU A 100 -3.38 -6.29 14.05
CA LEU A 100 -4.71 -5.69 14.20
C LEU A 100 -4.81 -4.29 13.56
N CYS A 101 -6.01 -3.95 13.07
CA CYS A 101 -6.32 -2.60 12.65
C CYS A 101 -6.17 -1.62 13.83
N GLY A 102 -5.81 -0.35 13.56
CA GLY A 102 -5.60 0.65 14.61
C GLY A 102 -6.80 0.87 15.55
N LYS A 103 -8.03 0.73 15.04
CA LYS A 103 -9.26 0.82 15.85
C LYS A 103 -9.34 -0.35 16.85
N LYS A 104 -9.16 -1.58 16.37
CA LYS A 104 -9.22 -2.80 17.19
C LYS A 104 -8.07 -2.90 18.18
N GLN A 105 -6.86 -2.44 17.82
CA GLN A 105 -5.76 -2.36 18.78
C GLN A 105 -6.10 -1.45 19.97
N LYS A 106 -6.66 -0.26 19.71
CA LYS A 106 -7.06 0.66 20.78
C LYS A 106 -8.18 0.07 21.65
N GLU A 107 -9.15 -0.61 21.05
CA GLU A 107 -10.21 -1.33 21.79
C GLU A 107 -9.62 -2.40 22.71
N ILE A 108 -8.71 -3.23 22.19
CA ILE A 108 -8.02 -4.28 22.97
C ILE A 108 -7.20 -3.68 24.10
N THR A 109 -6.39 -2.65 23.85
CA THR A 109 -5.58 -2.01 24.91
C THR A 109 -6.47 -1.42 26.01
N LYS A 110 -7.58 -0.77 25.66
CA LYS A 110 -8.54 -0.23 26.65
C LYS A 110 -9.22 -1.35 27.44
N ALA A 111 -9.63 -2.43 26.78
CA ALA A 111 -10.26 -3.59 27.41
C ALA A 111 -9.30 -4.29 28.38
N ILE A 112 -8.04 -4.51 27.97
CA ILE A 112 -6.98 -5.06 28.83
C ILE A 112 -6.77 -4.20 30.07
N LYS A 113 -6.60 -2.88 29.89
CA LYS A 113 -6.37 -1.97 31.03
C LYS A 113 -7.57 -1.93 31.97
N ARG A 114 -8.78 -1.96 31.43
CA ARG A 114 -10.01 -2.05 32.24
C ARG A 114 -10.09 -3.37 33.01
N ALA A 115 -9.82 -4.51 32.35
CA ALA A 115 -9.81 -5.82 32.99
C ALA A 115 -8.76 -5.91 34.11
N GLN A 116 -7.60 -5.30 33.91
CA GLN A 116 -6.53 -5.20 34.92
C GLN A 116 -6.96 -4.40 36.15
N ILE A 117 -7.54 -3.21 35.96
CA ILE A 117 -7.98 -2.35 37.07
C ILE A 117 -9.15 -2.98 37.84
N MET A 118 -10.06 -3.67 37.14
CA MET A 118 -11.21 -4.35 37.76
C MET A 118 -10.86 -5.70 38.39
N GLY A 119 -9.62 -6.18 38.27
CA GLY A 119 -9.17 -7.44 38.86
C GLY A 119 -9.57 -8.70 38.08
N PHE A 120 -10.03 -8.58 36.84
CA PHE A 120 -10.33 -9.75 35.98
C PHE A 120 -9.07 -10.38 35.37
N MET A 121 -7.97 -9.63 35.24
CA MET A 121 -6.76 -10.10 34.57
C MET A 121 -5.49 -9.61 35.27
N PRO A 122 -4.47 -10.46 35.47
CA PRO A 122 -3.19 -10.05 36.05
C PRO A 122 -2.44 -9.03 35.17
N VAL A 123 -1.61 -8.20 35.82
CA VAL A 123 -0.81 -7.14 35.17
C VAL A 123 0.58 -7.64 34.78
N THR A 124 1.22 -8.41 35.65
CA THR A 124 2.64 -8.77 35.58
C THR A 124 2.92 -10.05 34.80
N TYR A 125 1.94 -10.95 34.71
CA TYR A 125 2.06 -12.23 34.03
C TYR A 125 0.75 -12.57 33.33
N LYS A 126 0.79 -13.55 32.43
CA LYS A 126 -0.41 -14.16 31.84
C LYS A 126 -0.90 -15.29 32.74
N ASP A 127 -2.22 -15.38 32.93
CA ASP A 127 -2.82 -16.48 33.68
C ASP A 127 -2.46 -17.85 33.06
N ALA A 128 -2.07 -18.80 33.91
CA ALA A 128 -1.65 -20.14 33.55
C ALA A 128 -2.76 -20.92 32.82
N ALA A 129 -4.03 -20.63 33.12
CA ALA A 129 -5.17 -21.25 32.45
C ALA A 129 -5.17 -21.00 30.93
N TYR A 130 -4.75 -19.81 30.50
CA TYR A 130 -4.77 -19.37 29.09
C TYR A 130 -3.44 -19.56 28.36
N LEU A 131 -2.45 -20.20 28.98
CA LEU A 131 -1.12 -20.35 28.38
C LEU A 131 -1.13 -21.29 27.16
N LYS A 132 -2.05 -22.26 27.16
CA LYS A 132 -2.20 -23.29 26.11
C LYS A 132 -3.12 -22.87 24.95
N ASP A 133 -3.66 -21.66 24.98
CA ASP A 133 -4.50 -21.11 23.90
C ASP A 133 -3.74 -21.00 22.57
N PRO A 134 -4.43 -21.06 21.43
CA PRO A 134 -3.81 -20.88 20.12
C PRO A 134 -3.09 -19.54 20.03
N LYS A 135 -1.82 -19.56 19.62
CA LYS A 135 -0.99 -18.36 19.53
C LYS A 135 -1.35 -17.55 18.28
N VAL A 136 -1.99 -16.41 18.50
CA VAL A 136 -2.33 -15.44 17.44
C VAL A 136 -1.11 -14.60 17.02
N CYS A 137 -0.22 -14.34 17.97
CA CYS A 137 0.96 -13.51 17.75
C CYS A 137 2.15 -14.38 17.34
N ASN A 138 2.76 -14.06 16.19
CA ASN A 138 3.91 -14.79 15.63
C ASN A 138 5.23 -14.37 16.30
N ILE A 139 5.33 -14.56 17.61
CA ILE A 139 6.55 -14.29 18.38
C ILE A 139 7.23 -15.61 18.68
N LYS A 140 8.52 -15.68 18.32
CA LYS A 140 9.42 -16.74 18.76
C LYS A 140 10.27 -16.19 19.88
N TYR A 141 10.18 -16.82 21.04
CA TYR A 141 11.14 -16.58 22.12
C TYR A 141 12.41 -17.38 21.82
N ARG A 142 13.55 -16.84 22.23
CA ARG A 142 14.80 -17.60 22.18
C ARG A 142 14.70 -18.70 23.25
N GLU A 143 14.79 -19.95 22.80
CA GLU A 143 14.87 -21.14 23.65
C GLU A 143 16.20 -21.18 24.40
#